data_AF-A0A2N6AIH7-F1
#
_entry.id   AF-A0A2N6AIH7-F1
#
_cell.length_a   1.000
_cell.length_b   1.000
_cell.length_c   1.000
_cell.angle_alpha   90.00
_cell.angle_beta   90.00
_cell.angle_gamma   90.00
#
_symmetry.space_group_name_H-M   'P 1'
#
loop_
_entity.id
_entity.type
_entity.pdbx_description
1 polymer ?
#
loop_
_entity_poly.entity_id
_entity_poly.type
_entity_poly.pdbx_seq_one_letter_code
_entity_poly.pdbx_strand_id
1 'polypeptide(L)'
;MSVLAKPLGALLHLIYNMVGNYGVAIILFTIVTKVILLPLTFKQLQSTKAMNDIQPELKKLQEKHKNDKNKLNEKTLELYKEHN
;
A
#
# COMPACT_ATOMS: atom_id res chain seq x y z
N MET A 1 11.01 -3.19 23.20
CA MET A 1 9.73 -3.71 22.64
C MET A 1 8.52 -2.90 23.16
N SER A 2 8.66 -1.57 23.35
CA SER A 2 7.72 -0.78 24.15
C SER A 2 7.20 0.47 23.43
N VAL A 3 7.72 0.78 22.25
CA VAL A 3 7.38 1.98 21.47
C VAL A 3 6.03 1.82 20.77
N LEU A 4 5.66 0.59 20.40
CA LEU A 4 4.39 0.26 19.77
C LEU A 4 3.27 -0.03 20.80
N ALA A 5 3.62 -0.65 21.93
CA ALA A 5 2.64 -1.08 22.94
C ALA A 5 2.02 0.11 23.71
N LYS A 6 2.80 1.15 24.00
CA LYS A 6 2.34 2.34 24.74
C LYS A 6 1.24 3.13 24.00
N PRO A 7 1.41 3.52 22.72
CA PRO A 7 0.38 4.24 21.99
C PRO A 7 -0.85 3.36 21.72
N LEU A 8 -0.68 2.07 21.40
CA LEU A 8 -1.81 1.15 21.21
C LEU A 8 -2.64 0.99 22.50
N GLY A 9 -1.98 0.79 23.64
CA GLY A 9 -2.64 0.64 24.93
C GLY A 9 -3.40 1.90 25.36
N ALA A 10 -2.81 3.08 25.16
CA ALA A 10 -3.47 4.36 25.46
C ALA A 10 -4.70 4.60 24.59
N LEU A 11 -4.63 4.27 23.30
CA LEU A 11 -5.77 4.38 22.37
C LEU A 11 -6.91 3.45 22.77
N LEU A 12 -6.59 2.20 23.13
CA LEU A 12 -7.58 1.23 23.58
C LEU A 12 -8.28 1.70 24.88
N HIS A 13 -7.52 2.20 25.85
CA HIS A 13 -8.07 2.70 27.11
C HIS A 13 -8.94 3.95 26.93
N LEU A 14 -8.55 4.88 26.05
CA LEU A 14 -9.38 6.07 25.74
C LEU A 14 -10.72 5.68 25.11
N ILE A 15 -10.69 4.76 24.15
CA ILE A 15 -11.91 4.29 23.48
C ILE A 15 -12.76 3.48 24.47
N TYR A 16 -12.14 2.64 25.31
CA TYR A 16 -12.86 1.87 26.32
C TYR A 16 -13.52 2.77 27.38
N ASN A 17 -12.82 3.80 27.86
CA ASN A 17 -13.39 4.73 28.85
C ASN A 17 -14.56 5.56 28.31
N MET A 18 -14.63 5.82 27.00
CA MET A 18 -15.76 6.52 26.38
C MET A 18 -16.99 5.64 26.19
N VAL A 19 -16.82 4.33 25.99
CA VAL A 19 -17.89 3.45 25.50
C VAL A 19 -18.31 2.39 26.53
N GLY A 20 -17.41 1.99 27.43
CA GLY A 20 -17.64 0.97 28.47
C GLY A 20 -17.83 -0.46 27.95
N ASN A 21 -17.81 -0.67 26.62
CA ASN A 21 -18.01 -1.97 25.98
C ASN A 21 -16.87 -2.27 24.99
N TYR A 22 -16.15 -3.37 25.24
CA TYR A 22 -15.02 -3.80 24.42
C TYR A 22 -15.38 -4.09 22.95
N GLY A 23 -16.58 -4.62 22.67
CA GLY A 23 -17.00 -4.90 21.30
C GLY A 23 -17.18 -3.63 20.48
N VAL A 24 -17.86 -2.63 21.06
CA VAL A 24 -18.07 -1.33 20.39
C VAL A 24 -16.76 -0.56 20.27
N ALA A 25 -15.86 -0.67 21.26
CA ALA A 25 -14.54 -0.07 21.22
C ALA A 25 -13.69 -0.60 20.04
N ILE A 26 -13.69 -1.91 19.80
CA ILE A 26 -12.96 -2.52 18.67
C ILE A 26 -13.54 -2.08 17.33
N ILE A 27 -14.87 -1.99 17.21
CA ILE A 27 -15.54 -1.52 15.99
C ILE A 27 -15.13 -0.07 15.70
N LEU A 28 -15.20 0.82 16.70
CA LEU A 28 -14.80 2.23 16.56
C LEU A 28 -13.31 2.36 16.21
N PHE A 29 -12.44 1.61 16.87
CA PHE A 29 -11.02 1.59 16.55
C PHE A 29 -10.78 1.19 15.09
N THR A 30 -11.49 0.17 14.59
CA THR A 30 -11.39 -0.30 13.20
C THR A 30 -11.85 0.76 12.20
N ILE A 31 -12.93 1.50 12.52
CA ILE A 31 -13.43 2.59 11.67
C ILE A 31 -12.44 3.75 11.64
N VAL A 32 -11.95 4.19 12.81
CA VAL A 32 -11.00 5.31 12.92
C VAL A 32 -9.69 4.98 12.20
N THR A 33 -9.14 3.79 12.42
CA THR A 33 -7.92 3.34 11.74
C THR A 33 -8.12 3.28 10.23
N LYS A 34 -9.25 2.74 9.74
CA LYS A 34 -9.56 2.78 8.31
C LYS A 34 -9.61 4.21 7.78
N VAL A 35 -10.32 5.13 8.44
CA VAL A 35 -10.45 6.53 7.99
C VAL A 35 -9.09 7.23 7.91
N ILE A 36 -8.21 7.01 8.90
CA ILE A 36 -6.85 7.55 8.90
C ILE A 36 -6.01 6.93 7.76
N LEU A 37 -6.19 5.64 7.48
CA LEU A 37 -5.46 4.93 6.43
C LEU A 37 -6.05 5.12 5.03
N LEU A 38 -7.29 5.57 4.87
CA LEU A 38 -7.93 5.82 3.57
C LEU A 38 -7.07 6.67 2.61
N PRO A 39 -6.50 7.84 3.00
CA PRO A 39 -5.66 8.62 2.09
C PRO A 39 -4.39 7.86 1.68
N LEU A 40 -3.82 7.04 2.58
CA LEU A 40 -2.69 6.18 2.26
C LEU A 40 -3.09 5.09 1.27
N THR A 41 -4.24 4.43 1.50
CA THR A 41 -4.80 3.44 0.58
C THR A 41 -5.05 4.04 -0.79
N PHE A 42 -5.56 5.28 -0.88
CA PHE A 42 -5.79 5.94 -2.16
C PHE A 42 -4.48 6.19 -2.92
N LYS A 43 -3.43 6.67 -2.23
CA LYS A 43 -2.09 6.81 -2.82
C LYS A 43 -1.51 5.47 -3.27
N GLN A 44 -1.69 4.42 -2.47
CA GLN A 44 -1.25 3.07 -2.79
C GLN A 44 -1.99 2.52 -4.02
N LEU A 45 -3.30 2.77 -4.14
CA LEU A 45 -4.09 2.39 -5.30
C LEU A 45 -3.63 3.12 -6.56
N GLN A 46 -3.31 4.42 -6.47
CA GLN A 46 -2.78 5.18 -7.59
C GLN A 46 -1.44 4.61 -8.10
N SER A 47 -0.51 4.31 -7.20
CA SER A 47 0.77 3.67 -7.55
C SER A 47 0.56 2.28 -8.17
N THR A 48 -0.38 1.49 -7.63
CA THR A 48 -0.71 0.17 -8.18
C THR A 48 -1.32 0.28 -9.56
N LYS A 49 -2.18 1.28 -9.80
CA LYS A 49 -2.77 1.54 -11.11
C LYS A 49 -1.70 1.91 -12.13
N ALA A 50 -0.79 2.82 -11.79
CA ALA A 50 0.33 3.18 -12.66
C ALA A 50 1.12 1.94 -13.07
N MET A 51 1.45 1.05 -12.12
CA MET A 51 2.14 -0.22 -12.40
C MET A 51 1.33 -1.15 -13.33
N ASN A 52 0.01 -1.21 -13.16
CA ASN A 52 -0.87 -2.01 -14.03
C ASN A 52 -0.91 -1.47 -15.46
N ASP A 53 -0.84 -0.16 -15.63
CA ASP A 53 -0.80 0.48 -16.95
C ASP A 53 0.51 0.13 -17.70
N ILE A 54 1.62 -0.08 -16.97
CA ILE A 54 2.93 -0.49 -17.56
C ILE A 54 2.96 -1.98 -17.95
N GLN A 55 2.19 -2.83 -17.29
CA GLN A 55 2.20 -4.29 -17.54
C GLN A 55 2.09 -4.70 -19.03
N PRO A 56 1.16 -4.16 -19.85
CA PRO A 56 1.07 -4.53 -21.26
C PRO A 56 2.34 -4.19 -22.05
N GLU A 57 2.97 -3.05 -21.78
CA GLU A 57 4.20 -2.63 -22.44
C GLU A 57 5.39 -3.49 -22.01
N LEU A 58 5.46 -3.79 -20.71
CA LEU A 58 6.44 -4.72 -20.16
C LEU A 58 6.32 -6.12 -20.81
N LYS A 59 5.09 -6.62 -21.01
CA LYS A 59 4.87 -7.91 -21.70
C LYS A 59 5.33 -7.87 -23.16
N LYS A 60 5.00 -6.81 -23.91
CA LYS A 60 5.48 -6.63 -25.29
C LYS A 60 7.01 -6.61 -25.35
N LEU A 61 7.64 -5.93 -24.40
CA LEU A 61 9.09 -5.86 -24.31
C LEU A 61 9.71 -7.22 -24.01
N GLN A 62 9.12 -7.96 -23.05
CA GLN A 62 9.52 -9.33 -22.72
C GLN A 62 9.39 -10.24 -23.94
N GLU A 63 8.32 -10.15 -24.73
CA GLU A 63 8.13 -10.92 -25.96
C GLU A 63 9.14 -10.58 -27.06
N LYS A 64 9.41 -9.29 -27.25
CA LYS A 64 10.35 -8.80 -28.26
C LYS A 64 11.81 -9.15 -27.94
N HIS A 65 12.16 -9.26 -26.65
CA HIS A 65 13.53 -9.47 -26.18
C HIS A 65 13.72 -10.79 -25.41
N LYS A 66 12.88 -11.81 -25.62
CA LYS A 66 12.97 -13.13 -24.93
C LYS A 66 14.37 -13.75 -24.99
N ASN A 67 15.09 -13.55 -26.09
CA ASN A 67 16.41 -14.15 -26.34
C ASN A 67 17.58 -13.24 -25.91
N ASP A 68 17.32 -12.01 -25.48
CA ASP A 68 18.35 -11.03 -25.12
C ASP A 68 18.02 -10.38 -23.77
N LYS A 69 18.47 -11.06 -22.70
CA LYS A 69 18.24 -10.63 -21.31
C LYS A 69 18.89 -9.29 -20.99
N ASN A 70 20.03 -8.98 -21.61
CA ASN A 70 20.73 -7.72 -21.36
C ASN A 70 19.90 -6.55 -21.91
N LYS A 71 19.41 -6.70 -23.14
CA LYS A 71 18.57 -5.69 -23.79
C LYS A 71 17.19 -5.58 -23.16
N LEU A 72 16.64 -6.68 -22.67
CA LEU A 72 15.40 -6.68 -21.88
C LEU A 72 15.53 -5.85 -20.60
N ASN A 73 16.62 -6.03 -19.84
CA ASN A 73 16.86 -5.29 -18.61
C ASN A 73 17.02 -3.79 -18.87
N GLU A 74 17.80 -3.42 -19.89
CA GLU A 74 18.02 -2.04 -20.31
C GLU A 74 16.69 -1.35 -20.67
N LYS A 75 15.90 -1.99 -21.53
CA LYS A 75 14.61 -1.44 -21.98
C LYS A 75 13.54 -1.42 -20.89
N THR A 76 13.60 -2.35 -19.94
CA THR A 76 12.70 -2.36 -18.78
C THR A 76 13.01 -1.17 -17.87
N LEU A 77 14.28 -0.86 -17.64
CA LEU A 77 14.71 0.32 -16.90
C LEU A 77 14.30 1.63 -17.58
N GLU A 78 14.39 1.69 -18.91
CA GLU A 78 13.96 2.84 -19.70
C GLU A 78 12.44 3.05 -19.58
N LEU A 79 11.65 1.98 -19.72
CA LEU A 79 10.19 2.01 -19.55
C LEU A 79 9.76 2.53 -18.17
N TYR A 80 10.43 2.08 -17.09
CA TYR A 80 10.16 2.60 -15.75
C TYR A 80 10.54 4.07 -15.58
N LYS A 81 11.57 4.56 -16.28
CA LYS A 81 11.97 5.97 -16.22
C LYS A 81 11.02 6.89 -16.98
N GLU A 82 10.43 6.42 -18.07
CA GLU A 82 9.45 7.20 -18.84
C GLU A 82 8.11 7.38 -18.10
N HIS A 83 7.81 6.52 -17.14
CA HIS A 83 6.52 6.49 -16.41
C HIS A 83 6.62 6.94 -14.93
N ASN A 84 7.80 7.35 -14.45
CA ASN A 84 8.00 7.99 -13.13
C ASN A 84 8.11 9.51 -13.28
#